data_AF-A0AAW1DH53-F1
#
_entry.id   AF-A0AAW1DH53-F1
#
_cell.length_a   1.000
_cell.length_b   1.000
_cell.length_c   1.000
_cell.angle_alpha   90.00
_cell.angle_beta   90.00
_cell.angle_gamma   90.00
#
_symmetry.space_group_name_H-M   'P 1'
#
loop_
_entity.id
_entity.type
_entity.pdbx_description
1 polymer ?
#
loop_
_entity_poly.entity_id
_entity_poly.type
_entity_poly.pdbx_seq_one_letter_code
_entity_poly.pdbx_strand_id
1 'polypeptide(L)' 'MAIMHPLRPRMGRRMTLCIATSIWIVGFAFSFPNLIFFTTFVQEFPNGDNRVVCYAEWPDGSTNESYHEYM' A
#
# COMPACT_ATOMS: atom_id res chain seq x y z
N MET A 1 21.79 -16.96 2.43
CA MET A 1 22.36 -18.33 2.41
C MET A 1 23.71 -18.37 1.66
N ALA A 2 24.76 -17.74 2.19
CA ALA A 2 26.10 -17.79 1.57
C ALA A 2 27.08 -18.71 2.31
N ILE A 3 26.87 -18.92 3.62
CA ILE A 3 27.79 -19.66 4.49
C ILE A 3 27.31 -21.11 4.72
N MET A 4 25.99 -21.30 4.87
CA MET A 4 25.37 -22.60 5.21
C MET A 4 25.52 -23.69 4.12
N HIS A 5 25.82 -23.34 2.87
CA HIS A 5 25.99 -24.30 1.76
C HIS A 5 27.04 -23.76 0.78
N PRO A 6 28.35 -24.02 1.03
CA PRO A 6 29.44 -23.42 0.25
C PRO A 6 29.52 -23.92 -1.20
N LEU A 7 28.97 -25.11 -1.51
CA LEU A 7 29.01 -25.73 -2.85
C LEU A 7 27.73 -25.52 -3.68
N ARG A 8 26.73 -24.80 -3.16
CA ARG A 8 25.51 -24.53 -3.90
C ARG A 8 25.79 -23.46 -4.95
N PRO A 9 25.52 -23.70 -6.25
CA PRO A 9 25.77 -22.71 -7.29
C PRO A 9 25.03 -21.41 -6.94
N ARG A 10 25.77 -20.30 -6.90
CA ARG A 10 25.19 -18.97 -6.61
C ARG A 10 24.08 -18.69 -7.60
N MET A 11 23.00 -18.09 -7.13
CA MET A 11 21.94 -17.60 -8.02
C MET A 11 22.56 -16.71 -9.09
N GLY A 12 22.27 -17.02 -10.35
CA GLY A 12 22.82 -16.28 -11.48
C GLY A 12 22.32 -14.85 -11.52
N ARG A 13 23.06 -13.95 -12.18
CA ARG A 13 22.71 -12.52 -12.31
C ARG A 13 21.28 -12.30 -12.81
N ARG A 14 20.81 -13.11 -13.77
CA ARG A 14 19.44 -13.07 -14.29
C ARG A 14 18.40 -13.40 -13.22
N MET A 15 18.66 -14.45 -12.43
CA MET A 15 17.75 -14.88 -11.36
C MET A 15 17.60 -13.82 -10.27
N THR A 16 18.71 -13.21 -9.84
CA THR A 16 18.68 -12.09 -8.88
C THR A 16 17.89 -10.91 -9.43
N LEU A 17 18.06 -10.57 -10.71
CA LEU A 17 17.35 -9.46 -11.35
C LEU A 17 15.85 -9.75 -11.44
N CYS A 18 15.46 -10.96 -11.85
CA CYS A 18 14.06 -11.38 -11.88
C CYS A 18 13.40 -11.29 -10.49
N ILE A 19 14.07 -11.78 -9.45
CA ILE A 19 13.56 -11.73 -8.08
C ILE A 19 13.43 -10.28 -7.59
N ALA A 20 14.42 -9.43 -7.87
CA ALA A 20 14.33 -8.03 -7.52
C ALA A 20 13.14 -7.35 -8.21
N THR A 21 12.97 -7.57 -9.53
CA THR A 21 11.83 -7.00 -10.27
C THR A 21 10.50 -7.54 -9.79
N SER A 22 10.40 -8.82 -9.42
CA SER A 22 9.14 -9.38 -8.91
C SER A 22 8.77 -8.81 -7.56
N ILE A 23 9.74 -8.59 -6.67
CA ILE A 23 9.50 -7.92 -5.37
C ILE A 23 8.93 -6.52 -5.59
N TRP A 24 9.50 -5.75 -6.52
CA TRP A 24 8.99 -4.42 -6.86
C TRP A 24 7.56 -4.47 -7.39
N ILE A 25 7.27 -5.34 -8.36
CA ILE A 25 5.92 -5.48 -8.93
C ILE A 25 4.90 -5.87 -7.88
N VAL A 26 5.23 -6.85 -7.01
CA VAL A 26 4.33 -7.28 -5.93
C VAL A 26 4.11 -6.15 -4.92
N GLY A 27 5.16 -5.41 -4.55
CA GLY A 27 5.04 -4.25 -3.67
C GLY A 27 4.13 -3.17 -4.23
N PHE A 28 4.25 -2.88 -5.53
CA PHE A 28 3.34 -1.95 -6.22
C PHE A 28 1.90 -2.47 -6.26
N ALA A 29 1.70 -3.74 -6.59
CA ALA A 29 0.37 -4.34 -6.64
C ALA A 29 -0.33 -4.30 -5.27
N PHE A 30 0.40 -4.55 -4.19
CA PHE A 30 -0.14 -4.47 -2.83
C PHE A 30 -0.42 -3.03 -2.39
N SER A 31 0.32 -2.05 -2.92
CA SER A 31 0.08 -0.63 -2.63
C SER A 31 -1.06 -0.03 -3.47
N PHE A 32 -1.42 -0.68 -4.58
CA PHE A 32 -2.43 -0.19 -5.54
C PHE A 32 -3.80 0.14 -4.92
N PRO A 33 -4.38 -0.66 -3.99
CA PRO A 33 -5.63 -0.30 -3.35
C PRO A 33 -5.57 1.06 -2.63
N ASN A 34 -4.46 1.38 -1.97
CA ASN A 34 -4.30 2.66 -1.28
C ASN A 34 -4.35 3.84 -2.26
N LEU A 35 -3.89 3.68 -3.51
CA LEU A 35 -3.97 4.73 -4.53
C LEU A 35 -5.39 4.96 -5.05
N ILE A 36 -6.26 3.94 -4.99
CA ILE A 36 -7.64 4.05 -5.47
C ILE A 36 -8.54 4.59 -4.37
N PHE A 37 -8.39 4.08 -3.15
CA PHE A 37 -9.34 4.35 -2.07
C PHE A 37 -9.01 5.64 -1.29
N PHE A 38 -7.77 6.14 -1.31
CA PHE A 38 -7.46 7.39 -0.60
C PHE A 38 -7.77 8.61 -1.48
N THR A 39 -8.64 9.47 -0.97
CA THR A 39 -8.99 10.73 -1.63
C THR A 39 -9.04 11.87 -0.61
N THR A 40 -9.09 13.11 -1.11
CA THR A 40 -9.09 14.32 -0.28
C THR A 40 -10.49 14.90 -0.15
N PHE A 41 -10.91 15.16 1.08
CA PHE A 41 -12.19 15.75 1.41
C PHE A 41 -12.02 17.09 2.12
N VAL A 42 -12.95 18.01 1.89
CA VAL A 42 -13.06 19.25 2.66
C VAL A 42 -14.06 19.00 3.77
N GLN A 43 -13.60 19.02 5.02
CA GLN A 43 -14.49 18.92 6.20
C GLN A 43 -14.62 20.27 6.88
N GLU A 44 -15.86 20.60 7.26
CA GLU A 44 -16.18 21.73 8.12
C GLU A 44 -16.10 21.27 9.57
N PHE A 45 -15.21 21.91 10.35
CA PHE A 45 -15.03 21.59 11.75
C PHE A 45 -16.01 22.40 12.62
N PRO A 46 -16.36 21.92 13.83
CA PRO A 46 -17.30 22.60 14.72
C PRO A 46 -16.89 24.03 15.13
N ASN A 47 -15.62 24.38 14.92
CA ASN A 47 -15.08 25.71 15.16
C ASN A 47 -15.27 26.68 13.97
N GLY A 48 -15.91 26.23 12.88
CA GLY A 48 -16.14 27.00 11.66
C GLY A 48 -14.98 27.01 10.66
N ASP A 49 -13.92 26.22 10.91
CA ASP A 49 -12.80 26.09 9.98
C ASP A 49 -13.06 25.00 8.94
N ASN A 50 -12.64 25.25 7.71
CA ASN A 50 -12.62 24.23 6.66
C ASN A 50 -11.20 23.68 6.51
N ARG A 51 -11.02 22.36 6.65
CA ARG A 51 -9.72 21.71 6.45
C ARG A 51 -9.80 20.63 5.39
N VAL A 52 -8.75 20.56 4.59
CA VAL A 52 -8.56 19.48 3.61
C VAL A 52 -7.89 18.32 4.31
N VAL A 53 -8.56 17.18 4.33
CA VAL A 53 -8.10 15.95 4.96
C VAL A 53 -8.06 14.83 3.93
N CYS A 54 -7.09 13.92 4.05
CA CYS A 54 -6.95 12.77 3.16
C CYS A 54 -7.24 11.51 3.97
N TYR A 55 -8.25 10.75 3.56
CA TYR A 55 -8.64 9.50 4.20
C TYR A 55 -9.29 8.56 3.18
N ALA A 56 -9.59 7.33 3.59
CA ALA A 56 -10.11 6.30 2.70
C ALA A 56 -11.61 6.51 2.42
N GLU A 57 -12.00 6.37 1.15
CA GLU A 57 -13.39 6.26 0.72
C GLU A 57 -13.67 4.81 0.37
N TRP A 58 -14.42 4.14 1.25
CA TRP A 58 -14.86 2.78 1.05
C TRP A 58 -16.16 2.77 0.23
N PRO A 59 -16.51 1.67 -0.45
CA PRO A 59 -17.71 1.60 -1.28
C PRO A 59 -19.03 1.77 -0.50
N ASP A 60 -19.01 1.61 0.82
CA ASP A 60 -20.11 1.82 1.75
C ASP A 60 -20.15 3.23 2.36
N GLY A 61 -19.07 4.00 2.23
CA GLY A 61 -19.01 5.37 2.73
C GLY A 61 -17.58 5.86 2.96
N SER A 62 -17.48 7.17 3.17
CA SER A 62 -16.26 7.81 3.65
C SER A 62 -15.88 7.26 5.05
N THR A 63 -14.60 7.26 5.45
CA THR A 63 -14.12 6.79 6.77
C THR A 63 -15.11 6.97 7.94
N ASN A 64 -15.63 8.19 8.14
CA ASN A 64 -16.56 8.50 9.24
C ASN A 64 -17.94 7.81 9.18
N GLU A 65 -18.37 7.35 8.00
CA GLU A 65 -19.66 6.72 7.74
C GLU A 65 -19.52 5.22 7.40
N SER A 66 -18.28 4.76 7.14
CA SER A 66 -18.01 3.41 6.66
C SER A 66 -18.14 2.39 7.79
N TYR A 67 -18.85 1.30 7.50
CA TYR A 67 -19.03 0.20 8.43
C TYR A 67 -17.83 -0.76 8.45
N HIS A 68 -16.98 -0.72 7.42
CA HIS A 68 -15.79 -1.54 7.31
C HIS A 68 -14.62 -1.10 8.22
N GLU A 69 -14.62 0.13 8.74
CA GLU A 69 -13.51 0.63 9.56
C GLU A 69 -13.63 0.31 11.05
N TYR A 70 -14.83 -0.01 11.55
CA TYR A 70 -15.02 -0.33 12.97
C TYR A 70 -14.90 -1.82 13.31
N MET A 71 -14.71 -2.68 12.30
CA MET A 71 -14.73 -4.14 12.43
C MET A 71 -13.32 -4.72 12.63
#